data_AF-A0A813FMZ9-F1
#
_entry.id   AF-A0A813FMZ9-F1
#
_cell.length_a   1.000
_cell.length_b   1.000
_cell.length_c   1.000
_cell.angle_alpha   90.00
_cell.angle_beta   90.00
_cell.angle_gamma   90.00
#
_symmetry.space_group_name_H-M   'P 1'
#
loop_
_entity.id
_entity.type
_entity.pdbx_description
1 polymer ?
#
loop_
_entity_poly.entity_id
_entity_poly.type
_entity_poly.pdbx_seq_one_letter_code
_entity_poly.pdbx_strand_id
1 'polypeptide(L)'
;MMFSRLAFVALPLLAANFFQLASGKAQGVKTSAMLQTGSVAGSKAALEVERVVHAKPAEQQAFVLALVDVVKQGRNLTDTQMEIVNVLQRMWYDQILPEMQRGHEADAQLLGEHLAGLGTCDQELAQRHSEVSAIADEKSQLEDSQFRCDEGHAAMDSNASAMVAGFHTFIESATPPSIPIPDVRAASPDMDSYVSENLLWFEGFNRSYKEMEAEVVALQALLVAKGEVCTGARTTFEAKFCAWQSEIKQVTASYSACREAATGLYQATLTAAKSNAASRKVQYAAAFQIECYLKVLIAPGAASQSMLASCQNSDASTSALDVQEFPLPPANEQLLSGLGQVQGGNLDCDAVAAEVAAQVSAAATAAEAAAENGGMVSG
;
A
#
# COMPACT_ATOMS: atom_id res chain seq x y z
N MET A 1 7.25 1.60 -29.24
CA MET A 1 8.11 0.62 -28.54
C MET A 1 8.54 1.19 -27.19
N MET A 2 7.71 1.05 -26.16
CA MET A 2 8.10 1.18 -24.76
C MET A 2 7.47 0.00 -24.03
N PHE A 3 8.33 -0.74 -23.34
CA PHE A 3 8.07 -2.07 -22.83
C PHE A 3 7.10 -2.05 -21.65
N SER A 4 6.13 -2.96 -21.76
CA SER A 4 5.43 -3.66 -20.68
C SER A 4 6.23 -3.75 -19.38
N ARG A 5 5.69 -3.17 -18.30
CA ARG A 5 5.97 -3.55 -16.91
C ARG A 5 4.66 -3.58 -16.13
N LEU A 6 3.80 -4.53 -16.48
CA LEU A 6 2.84 -5.10 -15.53
C LEU A 6 3.64 -5.94 -14.52
N ALA A 7 4.13 -5.29 -13.47
CA ALA A 7 4.61 -5.99 -12.30
C ALA A 7 3.38 -6.55 -11.57
N PHE A 8 3.12 -7.83 -11.79
CA PHE A 8 2.32 -8.64 -10.87
C PHE A 8 2.93 -8.47 -9.47
N VAL A 9 2.29 -7.66 -8.61
CA VAL A 9 2.51 -7.71 -7.17
C VAL A 9 1.94 -9.04 -6.72
N ALA A 10 2.78 -10.07 -6.74
CA ALA A 10 2.51 -11.30 -6.02
C ALA A 10 2.44 -10.93 -4.53
N LEU A 11 1.21 -10.83 -4.01
CA LEU A 11 0.98 -10.94 -2.57
C LEU A 11 1.75 -12.18 -2.10
N PRO A 12 2.64 -12.08 -1.10
CA PRO A 12 3.12 -13.29 -0.47
C PRO A 12 1.91 -13.91 0.25
N LEU A 13 1.44 -15.03 -0.29
CA LEU A 13 0.69 -16.06 0.40
C LEU A 13 1.52 -16.55 1.61
N LEU A 14 1.61 -15.73 2.66
CA LEU A 14 2.28 -16.05 3.93
C LEU A 14 1.28 -16.28 5.07
N ALA A 15 0.00 -16.50 4.76
CA ALA A 15 -1.03 -16.76 5.76
C ALA A 15 -1.41 -18.25 5.92
N ALA A 16 -0.71 -19.20 5.26
CA ALA A 16 -1.15 -20.60 5.23
C ALA A 16 -0.28 -21.61 6.00
N ASN A 17 0.84 -21.22 6.64
CA ASN A 17 1.74 -22.19 7.29
C ASN A 17 2.16 -21.89 8.74
N PHE A 18 1.63 -20.84 9.39
CA PHE A 18 2.03 -20.50 10.77
C PHE A 18 1.03 -20.88 11.87
N PHE A 19 -0.09 -21.52 11.53
CA PHE A 19 -1.06 -22.01 12.53
C PHE A 19 -0.72 -23.41 13.10
N GLN A 20 0.51 -23.90 12.91
CA GLN A 20 0.96 -25.21 13.42
C GLN A 20 1.84 -25.13 14.68
N LEU A 21 2.17 -23.95 15.19
CA LEU A 21 3.02 -23.80 16.38
C LEU A 21 2.25 -23.56 17.69
N ALA A 22 0.92 -23.41 17.65
CA ALA A 22 0.09 -23.27 18.85
C ALA A 22 -0.63 -24.56 19.28
N SER A 23 -0.46 -25.68 18.56
CA SER A 23 -0.79 -27.00 19.11
C SER A 23 0.49 -27.58 19.70
N GLY A 24 0.63 -27.53 21.03
CA GLY A 24 1.66 -28.21 21.79
C GLY A 24 1.58 -29.73 21.62
N LYS A 25 1.91 -30.24 20.43
CA LYS A 25 2.37 -31.61 20.25
C LYS A 25 3.77 -31.69 20.85
N ALA A 26 3.74 -31.95 22.15
CA ALA A 26 4.78 -32.55 22.96
C ALA A 26 6.08 -32.87 22.20
N GLN A 27 7.12 -32.09 22.47
CA GLN A 27 8.49 -32.56 22.35
C GLN A 27 8.74 -33.65 23.41
N GLY A 28 8.16 -34.84 23.22
CA GLY A 28 8.37 -36.02 24.08
C GLY A 28 9.75 -36.65 23.96
N VAL A 29 10.74 -35.95 23.42
CA VAL A 29 12.03 -36.55 23.01
C VAL A 29 13.18 -36.26 23.98
N LYS A 30 13.05 -35.29 24.91
CA LYS A 30 14.16 -34.96 25.84
C LYS A 30 14.03 -35.55 27.25
N THR A 31 12.84 -35.92 27.72
CA THR A 31 12.67 -36.53 29.06
C THR A 31 13.28 -37.92 29.15
N SER A 32 13.24 -38.72 28.08
CA SER A 32 13.84 -40.07 28.06
C SER A 32 15.37 -40.07 28.28
N ALA A 33 16.08 -39.04 27.84
CA ALA A 33 17.54 -39.01 27.97
C ALA A 33 18.01 -38.73 29.42
N MET A 34 17.23 -37.98 30.21
CA MET A 34 17.60 -37.63 31.59
C MET A 34 17.38 -38.80 32.58
N LEU A 35 16.48 -39.72 32.26
CA LEU A 35 16.23 -40.96 33.01
C LEU A 35 17.21 -42.09 32.64
N GLN A 36 17.92 -42.00 31.52
CA GLN A 36 18.83 -43.07 31.04
C GLN A 36 20.23 -43.02 31.63
N THR A 37 20.63 -41.95 32.34
CA THR A 37 21.98 -41.82 32.90
C THR A 37 22.16 -42.46 34.29
N GLY A 38 21.12 -43.06 34.86
CA GLY A 38 21.18 -43.84 36.10
C GLY A 38 20.78 -45.29 35.84
N SER A 39 21.54 -46.24 36.39
CA SER A 39 21.43 -47.70 36.26
C SER A 39 20.13 -48.32 36.83
N VAL A 40 18.96 -47.73 36.57
CA VAL A 40 17.66 -48.13 37.16
C VAL A 40 16.60 -48.35 36.06
N ALA A 41 17.03 -48.84 34.89
CA ALA A 41 16.10 -49.32 33.87
C ALA A 41 15.39 -50.59 34.39
N GLY A 42 14.18 -50.42 34.94
CA GLY A 42 13.30 -51.52 35.34
C GLY A 42 12.83 -51.54 36.79
N SER A 43 13.21 -50.57 37.64
CA SER A 43 12.67 -50.53 39.01
C SER A 43 11.30 -49.85 39.06
N LYS A 44 10.45 -50.31 39.98
CA LYS A 44 9.14 -49.68 40.29
C LYS A 44 9.27 -48.18 40.63
N ALA A 45 10.44 -47.75 41.10
CA ALA A 45 10.74 -46.34 41.37
C ALA A 45 10.84 -45.50 40.09
N ALA A 46 11.52 -46.00 39.05
CA ALA A 46 11.64 -45.29 37.78
C ALA A 46 10.27 -45.08 37.10
N LEU A 47 9.40 -46.08 37.19
CA LEU A 47 8.04 -46.00 36.65
C LEU A 47 7.17 -44.97 37.40
N GLU A 48 7.35 -44.86 38.72
CA GLU A 48 6.64 -43.87 39.53
C GLU A 48 7.18 -42.45 39.30
N VAL A 49 8.50 -42.29 39.13
CA VAL A 49 9.12 -41.02 38.72
C VAL A 49 8.50 -40.55 37.41
N GLU A 50 8.45 -41.42 36.39
CA GLU A 50 7.91 -41.08 35.09
C GLU A 50 6.42 -40.72 35.16
N ARG A 51 5.64 -41.46 35.96
CA ARG A 51 4.22 -41.18 36.20
C ARG A 51 3.99 -39.79 36.79
N VAL A 52 4.75 -39.43 37.83
CA VAL A 52 4.59 -38.14 38.52
C VAL A 52 5.11 -36.99 37.66
N VAL A 53 6.23 -37.18 36.95
CA VAL A 53 6.82 -36.17 36.05
C VAL A 53 5.85 -35.76 34.93
N HIS A 54 5.09 -36.70 34.38
CA HIS A 54 4.14 -36.42 33.30
C HIS A 54 2.70 -36.12 33.80
N ALA A 55 2.48 -36.14 35.12
CA ALA A 55 1.19 -35.83 35.72
C ALA A 55 0.85 -34.34 35.57
N LYS A 56 -0.45 -34.00 35.64
CA LYS A 56 -0.87 -32.59 35.61
C LYS A 56 -0.37 -31.85 36.86
N PRO A 57 -0.21 -30.51 36.83
CA PRO A 57 0.27 -29.75 37.99
C PRO A 57 -0.50 -30.04 39.30
N ALA A 58 -1.82 -30.21 39.24
CA ALA A 58 -2.63 -30.57 40.41
C ALA A 58 -2.29 -31.95 40.99
N GLU A 59 -1.96 -32.92 40.15
CA GLU A 59 -1.57 -34.28 40.56
C GLU A 59 -0.14 -34.28 41.12
N GLN A 60 0.77 -33.53 40.50
CA GLN A 60 2.12 -33.29 41.00
C GLN A 60 2.08 -32.63 42.39
N GLN A 61 1.24 -31.61 42.55
CA GLN A 61 1.01 -30.93 43.82
C GLN A 61 0.46 -31.88 44.88
N ALA A 62 -0.56 -32.69 44.55
CA ALA A 62 -1.11 -33.68 45.46
C ALA A 62 -0.07 -34.71 45.91
N PHE A 63 0.78 -35.18 44.99
CA PHE A 63 1.88 -36.09 45.30
C PHE A 63 2.89 -35.46 46.27
N VAL A 64 3.33 -34.23 46.00
CA VAL A 64 4.28 -33.51 46.86
C VAL A 64 3.69 -33.23 48.23
N LEU A 65 2.41 -32.85 48.32
CA LEU A 65 1.70 -32.67 49.59
C LEU A 65 1.63 -33.96 50.41
N ALA A 66 1.41 -35.12 49.77
CA ALA A 66 1.42 -36.41 50.46
C ALA A 66 2.80 -36.71 51.07
N LEU A 67 3.90 -36.35 50.40
CA LEU A 67 5.26 -36.47 50.95
C LEU A 67 5.48 -35.49 52.12
N VAL A 68 4.94 -34.28 52.04
CA VAL A 68 4.99 -33.29 53.12
C VAL A 68 4.31 -33.84 54.39
N ASP A 69 3.18 -34.53 54.25
CA ASP A 69 2.48 -35.12 55.39
C ASP A 69 3.26 -36.29 56.03
N VAL A 70 4.05 -37.05 55.27
CA VAL A 70 4.99 -38.04 55.82
C VAL A 70 6.01 -37.36 56.73
N VAL A 71 6.60 -36.26 56.28
CA VAL A 71 7.59 -35.48 57.05
C VAL A 71 6.95 -34.84 58.28
N LYS A 72 5.73 -34.29 58.19
CA LYS A 72 4.99 -33.75 59.34
C LYS A 72 4.76 -34.77 60.45
N GLN A 73 4.62 -36.05 60.10
CA GLN A 73 4.45 -37.16 61.06
C GLN A 73 5.78 -37.58 61.72
N GLY A 74 6.88 -36.88 61.47
CA GLY A 74 8.20 -37.19 62.01
C GLY A 74 8.88 -38.38 61.32
N ARG A 75 8.40 -38.80 60.14
CA ARG A 75 9.00 -39.88 59.36
C ARG A 75 9.95 -39.31 58.31
N ASN A 76 11.07 -40.00 58.09
CA ASN A 76 11.99 -39.68 57.02
C ASN A 76 11.46 -40.19 55.67
N LEU A 77 11.75 -39.45 54.59
CA LEU A 77 11.53 -39.93 53.24
C LEU A 77 12.47 -41.11 52.94
N THR A 78 11.99 -42.07 52.17
CA THR A 78 12.82 -43.15 51.61
C THR A 78 13.74 -42.62 50.51
N ASP A 79 14.83 -43.34 50.21
CA ASP A 79 15.77 -42.97 49.14
C ASP A 79 15.06 -42.76 47.80
N THR A 80 14.10 -43.64 47.47
CA THR A 80 13.24 -43.53 46.29
C THR A 80 12.41 -42.23 46.28
N GLN A 81 11.83 -41.84 47.41
CA GLN A 81 11.05 -40.61 47.51
C GLN A 81 11.94 -39.38 47.36
N MET A 82 13.15 -39.41 47.93
CA MET A 82 14.13 -38.34 47.76
C MET A 82 14.61 -38.22 46.31
N GLU A 83 14.78 -39.35 45.60
CA GLU A 83 15.10 -39.34 44.18
C GLU A 83 14.00 -38.65 43.35
N ILE A 84 12.72 -38.96 43.62
CA ILE A 84 11.58 -38.29 42.96
C ILE A 84 11.58 -36.79 43.25
N VAL A 85 11.78 -36.38 44.51
CA VAL A 85 11.83 -34.96 44.91
C VAL A 85 12.94 -34.21 44.14
N ASN A 86 14.13 -34.81 44.03
CA ASN A 86 15.26 -34.21 43.30
C ASN A 86 15.03 -34.17 41.78
N VAL A 87 14.33 -35.15 41.21
CA VAL A 87 13.94 -35.13 39.78
C VAL A 87 12.92 -34.03 39.52
N LEU A 88 11.89 -33.90 40.36
CA LEU A 88 10.87 -32.86 40.22
C LEU A 88 11.48 -31.46 40.34
N GLN A 89 12.42 -31.27 41.27
CA GLN A 89 13.11 -29.99 41.44
C GLN A 89 13.94 -29.62 40.19
N ARG A 90 14.66 -30.57 39.60
CA ARG A 90 15.42 -30.32 38.35
C ARG A 90 14.51 -30.02 37.18
N MET A 91 13.46 -30.82 36.98
CA MET A 91 12.48 -30.59 35.91
C MET A 91 11.89 -29.17 35.97
N TRP A 92 11.63 -28.66 37.17
CA TRP A 92 11.12 -27.31 37.35
C TRP A 92 12.06 -26.23 36.79
N TYR A 93 13.33 -26.23 37.24
CA TYR A 93 14.30 -25.21 36.83
C TYR A 93 14.82 -25.41 35.40
N ASP A 94 14.96 -26.66 34.96
CA ASP A 94 15.61 -26.98 33.68
C ASP A 94 14.62 -27.00 32.51
N GLN A 95 13.32 -27.19 32.76
CA GLN A 95 12.32 -27.38 31.70
C GLN A 95 11.14 -26.41 31.82
N ILE A 96 10.40 -26.48 32.93
CA ILE A 96 9.09 -25.78 33.03
C ILE A 96 9.28 -24.27 33.04
N LEU A 97 10.16 -23.73 33.90
CA LEU A 97 10.43 -22.30 33.97
C LEU A 97 10.96 -21.75 32.64
N PRO A 98 12.02 -22.35 32.02
CA PRO A 98 12.50 -21.90 30.71
C PRO A 98 11.47 -22.01 29.59
N GLU A 99 10.60 -23.02 29.57
CA GLU A 99 9.55 -23.15 28.55
C GLU A 99 8.47 -22.09 28.69
N MET A 100 8.05 -21.81 29.93
CA MET A 100 7.11 -20.73 30.22
C MET A 100 7.65 -19.37 29.79
N GLN A 101 8.92 -19.10 30.12
CA GLN A 101 9.61 -17.88 29.73
C GLN A 101 9.71 -17.75 28.21
N ARG A 102 10.15 -18.81 27.51
CA ARG A 102 10.22 -18.83 26.04
C ARG A 102 8.87 -18.57 25.39
N GLY A 103 7.79 -19.15 25.94
CA GLY A 103 6.44 -18.89 25.45
C GLY A 103 6.05 -17.42 25.61
N HIS A 104 6.38 -16.81 26.76
CA HIS A 104 6.10 -15.40 27.02
C HIS A 104 6.88 -14.47 26.08
N GLU A 105 8.16 -14.75 25.89
CA GLU A 105 9.02 -14.03 24.95
C GLU A 105 8.53 -14.17 23.50
N ALA A 106 8.06 -15.36 23.10
CA ALA A 106 7.50 -15.58 21.77
C ALA A 106 6.22 -14.76 21.52
N ASP A 107 5.32 -14.68 22.51
CA ASP A 107 4.12 -13.84 22.41
C ASP A 107 4.51 -12.35 22.29
N ALA A 108 5.49 -11.90 23.09
CA ALA A 108 5.98 -10.52 23.05
C ALA A 108 6.67 -10.18 21.72
N GLN A 109 7.47 -11.10 21.18
CA GLN A 109 8.10 -10.94 19.87
C GLN A 109 7.04 -10.82 18.77
N LEU A 110 6.03 -11.70 18.74
CA LEU A 110 4.99 -11.68 17.72
C LEU A 110 4.16 -10.39 17.77
N LEU A 111 3.88 -9.87 18.96
CA LEU A 111 3.27 -8.55 19.13
C LEU A 111 4.14 -7.44 18.54
N GLY A 112 5.45 -7.48 18.79
CA GLY A 112 6.42 -6.54 18.21
C GLY A 112 6.47 -6.61 16.68
N GLU A 113 6.42 -7.81 16.11
CA GLU A 113 6.40 -8.02 14.65
C GLU A 113 5.13 -7.44 14.01
N HIS A 114 3.95 -7.66 14.61
CA HIS A 114 2.71 -7.06 14.11
C HIS A 114 2.69 -5.54 14.24
N LEU A 115 3.26 -4.99 15.32
CA LEU A 115 3.42 -3.56 15.50
C LEU A 115 4.35 -2.97 14.43
N ALA A 116 5.46 -3.65 14.12
CA ALA A 116 6.36 -3.26 13.04
C ALA A 116 5.67 -3.29 11.67
N GLY A 117 4.73 -4.22 11.46
CA GLY A 117 3.90 -4.29 10.25
C GLY A 117 3.11 -3.00 9.97
N LEU A 118 2.66 -2.28 11.00
CA LEU A 118 2.03 -0.96 10.83
C LEU A 118 3.03 0.08 10.30
N GLY A 119 4.28 0.02 10.76
CA GLY A 119 5.37 0.86 10.23
C GLY A 119 5.67 0.57 8.76
N THR A 120 5.57 -0.69 8.32
CA THR A 120 5.68 -1.05 6.90
C THR A 120 4.58 -0.40 6.05
N CYS A 121 3.33 -0.37 6.53
CA CYS A 121 2.25 0.32 5.82
C CYS A 121 2.56 1.82 5.62
N ASP A 122 3.16 2.49 6.62
CA ASP A 122 3.54 3.90 6.51
C ASP A 122 4.71 4.12 5.55
N GLN A 123 5.67 3.18 5.49
CA GLN A 123 6.77 3.22 4.53
C GLN A 123 6.28 3.06 3.09
N GLU A 124 5.37 2.10 2.85
CA GLU A 124 4.75 1.92 1.53
C GLU A 124 3.95 3.15 1.10
N LEU A 125 3.20 3.77 2.03
CA LEU A 125 2.51 5.03 1.77
C LEU A 125 3.49 6.14 1.40
N ALA A 126 4.60 6.29 2.13
CA ALA A 126 5.61 7.31 1.84
C ALA A 126 6.26 7.11 0.47
N GLN A 127 6.55 5.86 0.08
CA GLN A 127 7.06 5.54 -1.24
C GLN A 127 6.06 5.93 -2.33
N ARG A 128 4.81 5.45 -2.24
CA ARG A 128 3.78 5.73 -3.24
C ARG A 128 3.36 7.20 -3.28
N HIS A 129 3.48 7.92 -2.17
CA HIS A 129 3.27 9.37 -2.14
C HIS A 129 4.23 10.09 -3.10
N SER A 130 5.51 9.69 -3.16
CA SER A 130 6.46 10.29 -4.10
C SER A 130 6.10 10.04 -5.56
N GLU A 131 5.56 8.84 -5.85
CA GLU A 131 5.07 8.47 -7.19
C GLU A 131 3.83 9.30 -7.58
N VAL A 132 2.86 9.44 -6.67
CA VAL A 132 1.68 10.30 -6.87
C VAL A 132 2.07 11.75 -7.08
N SER A 133 3.04 12.26 -6.31
CA SER A 133 3.54 13.63 -6.44
C SER A 133 4.14 13.86 -7.83
N ALA A 134 4.91 12.92 -8.36
CA ALA A 134 5.48 13.03 -9.70
C ALA A 134 4.39 13.09 -10.79
N ILE A 135 3.32 12.30 -10.66
CA ILE A 135 2.17 12.35 -11.58
C ILE A 135 1.44 13.69 -11.43
N ALA A 136 1.29 14.19 -10.20
CA ALA A 136 0.66 15.49 -9.94
C ALA A 136 1.42 16.65 -10.59
N ASP A 137 2.76 16.64 -10.51
CA ASP A 137 3.63 17.63 -11.14
C ASP A 137 3.50 17.60 -12.67
N GLU A 138 3.53 16.41 -13.28
CA GLU A 138 3.34 16.24 -14.74
C GLU A 138 1.95 16.73 -15.17
N LYS A 139 0.92 16.36 -14.42
CA LYS A 139 -0.45 16.85 -14.63
C LYS A 139 -0.52 18.38 -14.57
N SER A 140 0.15 19.02 -13.60
CA SER A 140 0.18 20.47 -13.49
C SER A 140 0.86 21.15 -14.69
N GLN A 141 1.94 20.57 -15.21
CA GLN A 141 2.61 21.10 -16.40
C GLN A 141 1.73 20.98 -17.64
N LEU A 142 0.97 19.88 -17.76
CA LEU A 142 0.02 19.68 -18.86
C LEU A 142 -1.19 20.60 -18.77
N GLU A 143 -1.64 20.91 -17.55
CA GLU A 143 -2.68 21.92 -17.30
C GLU A 143 -2.24 23.30 -17.80
N ASP A 144 -1.04 23.74 -17.43
CA ASP A 144 -0.45 24.99 -17.92
C ASP A 144 -0.31 25.01 -19.45
N SER A 145 0.08 23.88 -20.03
CA SER A 145 0.21 23.73 -21.49
C SER A 145 -1.15 23.83 -22.19
N GLN A 146 -2.18 23.19 -21.65
CA GLN A 146 -3.54 23.26 -22.18
C GLN A 146 -4.08 24.70 -22.08
N PHE A 147 -3.93 25.34 -20.92
CA PHE A 147 -4.33 26.73 -20.70
C PHE A 147 -3.70 27.69 -21.73
N ARG A 148 -2.37 27.61 -21.93
CA ARG A 148 -1.66 28.42 -22.93
C ARG A 148 -2.11 28.11 -24.36
N CYS A 149 -2.48 26.86 -24.64
CA CYS A 149 -2.99 26.50 -25.96
C CYS A 149 -4.31 27.20 -26.24
N ASP A 150 -5.22 27.16 -25.27
CA ASP A 150 -6.55 27.77 -25.37
C ASP A 150 -6.47 29.30 -25.50
N GLU A 151 -5.61 29.97 -24.73
CA GLU A 151 -5.34 31.40 -24.89
C GLU A 151 -4.83 31.72 -26.31
N GLY A 152 -3.88 30.93 -26.80
CA GLY A 152 -3.34 31.11 -28.15
C GLY A 152 -4.39 30.86 -29.24
N HIS A 153 -5.23 29.84 -29.08
CA HIS A 153 -6.31 29.56 -30.02
C HIS A 153 -7.34 30.69 -30.05
N ALA A 154 -7.76 31.20 -28.88
CA ALA A 154 -8.69 32.33 -28.79
C ALA A 154 -8.10 33.61 -29.43
N ALA A 155 -6.81 33.87 -29.25
CA ALA A 155 -6.15 35.00 -29.90
C ALA A 155 -6.12 34.85 -31.43
N MET A 156 -5.85 33.64 -31.95
CA MET A 156 -5.89 33.35 -33.38
C MET A 156 -7.31 33.47 -33.96
N ASP A 157 -8.32 33.00 -33.24
CA ASP A 157 -9.74 33.12 -33.62
C ASP A 157 -10.18 34.59 -33.73
N SER A 158 -9.79 35.41 -32.76
CA SER A 158 -10.03 36.85 -32.78
C SER A 158 -9.36 37.53 -33.98
N ASN A 159 -8.11 37.17 -34.29
CA ASN A 159 -7.39 37.71 -35.45
C ASN A 159 -8.04 37.27 -36.78
N ALA A 160 -8.41 36.00 -36.90
CA ALA A 160 -9.09 35.48 -38.08
C ALA A 160 -10.43 36.20 -38.30
N SER A 161 -11.21 36.41 -37.24
CA SER A 161 -12.47 37.16 -37.28
C SER A 161 -12.28 38.61 -37.75
N ALA A 162 -11.24 39.29 -37.25
CA ALA A 162 -10.91 40.65 -37.69
C ALA A 162 -10.51 40.71 -39.17
N MET A 163 -9.73 39.74 -39.66
CA MET A 163 -9.33 39.67 -41.07
C MET A 163 -10.51 39.39 -41.99
N VAL A 164 -11.43 38.50 -41.61
CA VAL A 164 -12.67 38.24 -42.35
C VAL A 164 -13.53 39.52 -42.42
N ALA A 165 -13.68 40.24 -41.31
CA ALA A 165 -14.43 41.50 -41.29
C ALA A 165 -13.76 42.58 -42.16
N GLY A 166 -12.43 42.67 -42.15
CA GLY A 166 -11.66 43.57 -43.01
C GLY A 166 -11.83 43.24 -44.50
N PHE A 167 -11.77 41.96 -44.87
CA PHE A 167 -12.00 41.52 -46.24
C PHE A 167 -13.43 41.83 -46.70
N HIS A 168 -14.43 41.66 -45.84
CA HIS A 168 -15.81 42.01 -46.16
C HIS A 168 -15.96 43.52 -46.42
N THR A 169 -15.37 44.34 -45.55
CA THR A 169 -15.34 45.81 -45.71
C THR A 169 -14.65 46.22 -47.02
N PHE A 170 -13.55 45.57 -47.40
CA PHE A 170 -12.86 45.82 -48.67
C PHE A 170 -13.77 45.56 -49.88
N ILE A 171 -14.50 44.44 -49.88
CA ILE A 171 -15.44 44.11 -50.97
C ILE A 171 -16.59 45.12 -51.02
N GLU A 172 -17.19 45.44 -49.88
CA GLU A 172 -18.36 46.33 -49.81
C GLU A 172 -18.04 47.79 -50.14
N SER A 173 -16.82 48.25 -49.84
CA SER A 173 -16.38 49.63 -50.11
C SER A 173 -15.84 49.85 -51.52
N ALA A 174 -15.58 48.78 -52.27
CA ALA A 174 -15.02 48.88 -53.61
C ALA A 174 -16.04 49.45 -54.61
N THR A 175 -15.71 50.58 -55.23
CA THR A 175 -16.52 51.22 -56.28
C THR A 175 -15.68 51.40 -57.54
N PRO A 176 -16.12 50.86 -58.70
CA PRO A 176 -15.42 51.05 -59.96
C PRO A 176 -15.49 52.51 -60.42
N PRO A 177 -14.59 52.96 -61.34
CA PRO A 177 -14.62 54.33 -61.84
C PRO A 177 -15.96 54.64 -62.51
N SER A 178 -16.62 55.73 -62.09
CA SER A 178 -17.89 56.19 -62.68
C SER A 178 -17.70 56.95 -64.00
N ILE A 179 -16.76 56.52 -64.84
CA ILE A 179 -16.47 57.15 -66.12
C ILE A 179 -17.59 56.78 -67.09
N PRO A 180 -18.32 57.74 -67.69
CA PRO A 180 -19.38 57.43 -68.64
C PRO A 180 -18.80 56.79 -69.90
N ILE A 181 -19.51 55.80 -70.44
CA ILE A 181 -19.08 55.15 -71.69
C ILE A 181 -19.21 56.17 -72.84
N PRO A 182 -18.12 56.50 -73.59
CA PRO A 182 -18.14 57.57 -74.59
C PRO A 182 -19.14 57.36 -75.72
N ASP A 183 -20.00 58.34 -76.01
CA ASP A 183 -21.13 58.24 -76.95
C ASP A 183 -20.77 57.61 -78.32
N VAL A 184 -19.58 57.94 -78.82
CA VAL A 184 -19.04 57.35 -80.05
C VAL A 184 -18.45 55.97 -79.75
N ARG A 185 -19.14 54.91 -80.18
CA ARG A 185 -18.67 53.52 -80.07
C ARG A 185 -17.70 53.14 -81.19
N ALA A 186 -16.59 53.88 -81.29
CA ALA A 186 -15.52 53.64 -82.24
C ALA A 186 -14.16 53.89 -81.58
N ALA A 187 -13.08 53.50 -82.26
CA ALA A 187 -11.72 53.81 -81.81
C ALA A 187 -11.54 55.33 -81.70
N SER A 188 -11.34 55.82 -80.47
CA SER A 188 -11.20 57.23 -80.14
C SER A 188 -10.39 57.37 -78.84
N PRO A 189 -9.73 58.52 -78.62
CA PRO A 189 -9.02 58.78 -77.37
C PRO A 189 -9.90 58.64 -76.12
N ASP A 190 -11.19 59.02 -76.21
CA ASP A 190 -12.13 58.91 -75.09
C ASP A 190 -12.45 57.44 -74.77
N MET A 191 -12.61 56.60 -75.80
CA MET A 191 -12.81 55.15 -75.62
C MET A 191 -11.56 54.48 -75.07
N ASP A 192 -10.37 54.87 -75.53
CA ASP A 192 -9.10 54.37 -75.03
C ASP A 192 -8.90 54.74 -73.54
N SER A 193 -9.28 55.95 -73.12
CA SER A 193 -9.24 56.38 -71.71
C SER A 193 -10.22 55.57 -70.85
N TYR A 194 -11.48 55.44 -71.31
CA TYR A 194 -12.50 54.65 -70.62
C TYR A 194 -12.04 53.20 -70.38
N VAL A 195 -11.52 52.55 -71.43
CA VAL A 195 -11.03 51.16 -71.34
C VAL A 195 -9.82 51.07 -70.41
N SER A 196 -8.84 51.96 -70.55
CA SER A 196 -7.59 51.92 -69.79
C SER A 196 -7.82 52.16 -68.30
N GLU A 197 -8.65 53.13 -67.93
CA GLU A 197 -8.93 53.46 -66.53
C GLU A 197 -9.72 52.35 -65.81
N ASN A 198 -10.72 51.76 -66.50
CA ASN A 198 -11.43 50.60 -65.96
C ASN A 198 -10.49 49.40 -65.81
N LEU A 199 -9.67 49.10 -66.82
CA LEU A 199 -8.71 48.00 -66.78
C LEU A 199 -7.76 48.15 -65.59
N LEU A 200 -7.15 49.33 -65.42
CA LEU A 200 -6.25 49.61 -64.29
C LEU A 200 -6.93 49.44 -62.93
N TRP A 201 -8.18 49.88 -62.79
CA TRP A 201 -8.93 49.69 -61.56
C TRP A 201 -9.22 48.21 -61.28
N PHE A 202 -9.73 47.46 -62.26
CA PHE A 202 -10.06 46.05 -62.09
C PHE A 202 -8.81 45.20 -61.84
N GLU A 203 -7.67 45.52 -62.47
CA GLU A 203 -6.39 44.86 -62.19
C GLU A 203 -5.93 45.09 -60.75
N GLY A 204 -6.02 46.32 -60.25
CA GLY A 204 -5.68 46.66 -58.87
C GLY A 204 -6.61 45.99 -57.85
N PHE A 205 -7.92 46.09 -58.07
CA PHE A 205 -8.92 45.45 -57.22
C PHE A 205 -8.76 43.94 -57.19
N ASN A 206 -8.62 43.29 -58.35
CA ASN A 206 -8.44 41.84 -58.44
C ASN A 206 -7.19 41.37 -57.69
N ARG A 207 -6.10 42.15 -57.74
CA ARG A 207 -4.87 41.84 -56.99
C ARG A 207 -5.13 41.84 -55.49
N SER A 208 -5.65 42.94 -54.94
CA SER A 208 -5.95 43.06 -53.51
C SER A 208 -7.01 42.06 -53.04
N TYR A 209 -8.02 41.80 -53.87
CA TYR A 209 -9.02 40.76 -53.62
C TYR A 209 -8.35 39.39 -53.45
N LYS A 210 -7.48 39.00 -54.39
CA LYS A 210 -6.79 37.70 -54.34
C LYS A 210 -5.80 37.59 -53.20
N GLU A 211 -5.10 38.68 -52.86
CA GLU A 211 -4.22 38.73 -51.70
C GLU A 211 -5.00 38.52 -50.40
N MET A 212 -6.08 39.29 -50.17
CA MET A 212 -6.90 39.16 -48.96
C MET A 212 -7.64 37.81 -48.89
N GLU A 213 -8.15 37.30 -50.01
CA GLU A 213 -8.77 35.97 -50.08
C GLU A 213 -7.78 34.89 -49.64
N ALA A 214 -6.54 34.94 -50.15
CA ALA A 214 -5.50 33.99 -49.79
C ALA A 214 -5.10 34.10 -48.30
N GLU A 215 -5.01 35.31 -47.75
CA GLU A 215 -4.72 35.54 -46.33
C GLU A 215 -5.82 34.97 -45.42
N VAL A 216 -7.09 35.21 -45.75
CA VAL A 216 -8.22 34.67 -44.98
C VAL A 216 -8.22 33.14 -45.02
N VAL A 217 -8.04 32.53 -46.19
CA VAL A 217 -7.97 31.07 -46.32
C VAL A 217 -6.80 30.49 -45.54
N ALA A 218 -5.63 31.12 -45.60
CA ALA A 218 -4.45 30.68 -44.86
C ALA A 218 -4.65 30.76 -43.34
N LEU A 219 -5.23 31.86 -42.84
CA LEU A 219 -5.52 32.03 -41.41
C LEU A 219 -6.57 31.02 -40.91
N GLN A 220 -7.62 30.74 -41.68
CA GLN A 220 -8.61 29.72 -41.33
C GLN A 220 -7.97 28.33 -41.23
N ALA A 221 -7.09 27.98 -42.17
CA ALA A 221 -6.36 26.71 -42.11
C ALA A 221 -5.47 26.63 -40.85
N LEU A 222 -4.78 27.71 -40.50
CA LEU A 222 -3.97 27.78 -39.27
C LEU A 222 -4.83 27.68 -38.00
N LEU A 223 -6.01 28.30 -37.98
CA LEU A 223 -6.94 28.22 -36.86
C LEU A 223 -7.42 26.78 -36.62
N VAL A 224 -7.84 26.08 -37.69
CA VAL A 224 -8.23 24.66 -37.60
C VAL A 224 -7.09 23.80 -37.07
N ALA A 225 -5.88 23.96 -37.64
CA ALA A 225 -4.71 23.21 -37.18
C ALA A 225 -4.36 23.51 -35.71
N LYS A 226 -4.50 24.76 -35.26
CA LYS A 226 -4.31 25.13 -33.86
C LYS A 226 -5.37 24.48 -32.96
N GLY A 227 -6.62 24.41 -33.41
CA GLY A 227 -7.71 23.74 -32.70
C GLY A 227 -7.45 22.25 -32.44
N GLU A 228 -6.94 21.55 -33.45
CA GLU A 228 -6.52 20.14 -33.31
C GLU A 228 -5.39 19.97 -32.29
N VAL A 229 -4.37 20.84 -32.34
CA VAL A 229 -3.26 20.84 -31.37
C VAL A 229 -3.77 21.05 -29.94
N CYS A 230 -4.69 21.99 -29.73
CA CYS A 230 -5.24 22.26 -28.39
C CYS A 230 -6.16 21.14 -27.90
N THR A 231 -6.91 20.50 -28.80
CA THR A 231 -7.68 19.30 -28.45
C THR A 231 -6.75 18.18 -27.99
N GLY A 232 -5.65 17.92 -28.71
CA GLY A 232 -4.64 16.93 -28.28
C GLY A 232 -3.99 17.27 -26.93
N ALA A 233 -3.68 18.56 -26.68
CA ALA A 233 -3.16 19.02 -25.39
C ALA A 233 -4.17 18.79 -24.26
N ARG A 234 -5.45 19.11 -24.49
CA ARG A 234 -6.53 18.87 -23.52
C ARG A 234 -6.71 17.39 -23.23
N THR A 235 -6.80 16.54 -24.25
CA THR A 235 -6.92 15.08 -24.06
C THR A 235 -5.74 14.53 -23.25
N THR A 236 -4.52 15.01 -23.51
CA THR A 236 -3.31 14.58 -22.77
C THR A 236 -3.37 14.99 -21.30
N PHE A 237 -3.78 16.24 -21.02
CA PHE A 237 -4.01 16.72 -19.66
C PHE A 237 -5.08 15.89 -18.94
N GLU A 238 -6.25 15.72 -19.55
CA GLU A 238 -7.38 14.98 -18.98
C GLU A 238 -6.99 13.53 -18.66
N ALA A 239 -6.26 12.87 -19.56
CA ALA A 239 -5.75 11.52 -19.33
C ALA A 239 -4.82 11.45 -18.11
N LYS A 240 -3.91 12.41 -17.95
CA LYS A 240 -2.99 12.46 -16.80
C LYS A 240 -3.69 12.84 -15.50
N PHE A 241 -4.67 13.72 -15.56
CA PHE A 241 -5.54 14.03 -14.43
C PHE A 241 -6.29 12.78 -13.95
N CYS A 242 -6.84 11.98 -14.87
CA CYS A 242 -7.48 10.71 -14.53
C CYS A 242 -6.52 9.67 -13.96
N ALA A 243 -5.32 9.55 -14.51
CA ALA A 243 -4.28 8.68 -13.96
C ALA A 243 -3.91 9.07 -12.51
N TRP A 244 -3.71 10.37 -12.26
CA TRP A 244 -3.46 10.90 -10.93
C TRP A 244 -4.59 10.59 -9.93
N GLN A 245 -5.85 10.81 -10.32
CA GLN A 245 -6.99 10.48 -9.46
C GLN A 245 -7.08 8.98 -9.12
N SER A 246 -6.88 8.13 -10.13
CA SER A 246 -6.89 6.68 -9.96
C SER A 246 -5.81 6.24 -8.97
N GLU A 247 -4.61 6.80 -9.11
CA GLU A 247 -3.49 6.49 -8.24
C GLU A 247 -3.76 6.90 -6.79
N ILE A 248 -4.29 8.11 -6.53
CA ILE A 248 -4.68 8.53 -5.18
C ILE A 248 -5.66 7.55 -4.54
N LYS A 249 -6.72 7.16 -5.28
CA LYS A 249 -7.72 6.20 -4.80
C LYS A 249 -7.07 4.87 -4.45
N GLN A 250 -6.19 4.38 -5.32
CA GLN A 250 -5.50 3.11 -5.10
C GLN A 250 -4.55 3.17 -3.90
N VAL A 251 -3.73 4.22 -3.77
CA VAL A 251 -2.82 4.44 -2.62
C VAL A 251 -3.60 4.46 -1.32
N THR A 252 -4.67 5.25 -1.27
CA THR A 252 -5.51 5.41 -0.07
C THR A 252 -6.16 4.08 0.33
N ALA A 253 -6.74 3.35 -0.64
CA ALA A 253 -7.36 2.06 -0.38
C ALA A 253 -6.34 1.00 0.08
N SER A 254 -5.19 0.91 -0.58
CA SER A 254 -4.11 0.00 -0.20
C SER A 254 -3.58 0.28 1.21
N TYR A 255 -3.35 1.54 1.55
CA TYR A 255 -2.91 1.94 2.88
C TYR A 255 -3.93 1.56 3.96
N SER A 256 -5.21 1.89 3.74
CA SER A 256 -6.31 1.55 4.66
C SER A 256 -6.38 0.04 4.88
N ALA A 257 -6.34 -0.76 3.81
CA ALA A 257 -6.40 -2.22 3.89
C ALA A 257 -5.18 -2.80 4.63
N CYS A 258 -3.97 -2.29 4.35
CA CYS A 258 -2.76 -2.70 5.06
C CYS A 258 -2.88 -2.46 6.57
N ARG A 259 -3.31 -1.25 6.96
CA ARG A 259 -3.45 -0.85 8.36
C ARG A 259 -4.53 -1.63 9.08
N GLU A 260 -5.68 -1.85 8.44
CA GLU A 260 -6.77 -2.65 9.00
C GLU A 260 -6.30 -4.09 9.25
N ALA A 261 -5.64 -4.71 8.27
CA ALA A 261 -5.11 -6.06 8.40
C ALA A 261 -4.05 -6.16 9.52
N ALA A 262 -3.07 -5.25 9.55
CA ALA A 262 -2.03 -5.24 10.58
C ALA A 262 -2.59 -4.99 11.98
N THR A 263 -3.56 -4.08 12.10
CA THR A 263 -4.28 -3.82 13.36
C THR A 263 -5.04 -5.06 13.82
N GLY A 264 -5.77 -5.72 12.91
CA GLY A 264 -6.51 -6.94 13.22
C GLY A 264 -5.60 -8.07 13.70
N LEU A 265 -4.45 -8.27 13.04
CA LEU A 265 -3.45 -9.25 13.46
C LEU A 265 -2.89 -8.93 14.85
N TYR A 266 -2.51 -7.68 15.11
CA TYR A 266 -2.03 -7.26 16.43
C TYR A 266 -3.08 -7.53 17.53
N GLN A 267 -4.33 -7.14 17.31
CA GLN A 267 -5.41 -7.32 18.30
C GLN A 267 -5.71 -8.81 18.57
N ALA A 268 -5.72 -9.64 17.52
CA ALA A 268 -5.90 -11.08 17.64
C ALA A 268 -4.75 -11.71 18.44
N THR A 269 -3.51 -11.37 18.10
CA THR A 269 -2.32 -11.83 18.83
C THR A 269 -2.31 -11.35 20.27
N LEU A 270 -2.70 -10.09 20.55
CA LEU A 270 -2.79 -9.58 21.91
C LEU A 270 -3.81 -10.34 22.75
N THR A 271 -4.95 -10.67 22.17
CA THR A 271 -5.98 -11.47 22.83
C THR A 271 -5.46 -12.88 23.16
N ALA A 272 -4.78 -13.52 22.21
CA ALA A 272 -4.16 -14.83 22.42
C ALA A 272 -3.05 -14.77 23.49
N ALA A 273 -2.16 -13.78 23.41
CA ALA A 273 -1.08 -13.57 24.37
C ALA A 273 -1.62 -13.36 25.79
N LYS A 274 -2.69 -12.56 25.97
CA LYS A 274 -3.35 -12.38 27.28
C LYS A 274 -3.91 -13.69 27.83
N SER A 275 -4.52 -14.52 26.99
CA SER A 275 -5.01 -15.84 27.37
C SER A 275 -3.86 -16.78 27.78
N ASN A 276 -2.79 -16.81 26.99
CA ASN A 276 -1.58 -17.58 27.26
C ASN A 276 -0.94 -17.15 28.57
N ALA A 277 -0.79 -15.84 28.80
CA ALA A 277 -0.26 -15.28 30.03
C ALA A 277 -1.09 -15.69 31.23
N ALA A 278 -2.42 -15.58 31.19
CA ALA A 278 -3.30 -16.04 32.27
C ALA A 278 -3.06 -17.52 32.61
N SER A 279 -2.94 -18.38 31.60
CA SER A 279 -2.59 -19.81 31.79
C SER A 279 -1.21 -20.00 32.42
N ARG A 280 -0.19 -19.29 31.93
CA ARG A 280 1.18 -19.34 32.47
C ARG A 280 1.24 -18.87 33.92
N LYS A 281 0.48 -17.84 34.31
CA LYS A 281 0.41 -17.35 35.70
C LYS A 281 -0.13 -18.40 36.66
N VAL A 282 -1.19 -19.12 36.25
CA VAL A 282 -1.73 -20.24 37.04
C VAL A 282 -0.70 -21.36 37.19
N GLN A 283 -0.04 -21.73 36.09
CA GLN A 283 1.02 -22.74 36.11
C GLN A 283 2.20 -22.32 36.98
N TYR A 284 2.62 -21.05 36.90
CA TYR A 284 3.71 -20.48 37.68
C TYR A 284 3.39 -20.49 39.18
N ALA A 285 2.18 -20.06 39.56
CA ALA A 285 1.75 -20.06 40.95
C ALA A 285 1.72 -21.48 41.54
N ALA A 286 1.14 -22.45 40.81
CA ALA A 286 1.11 -23.84 41.23
C ALA A 286 2.52 -24.41 41.39
N ALA A 287 3.39 -24.12 40.44
CA ALA A 287 4.72 -24.70 40.43
C ALA A 287 5.70 -24.01 41.40
N PHE A 288 5.53 -22.71 41.66
CA PHE A 288 6.19 -22.02 42.79
C PHE A 288 5.80 -22.65 44.13
N GLN A 289 4.54 -23.00 44.32
CA GLN A 289 4.07 -23.68 45.53
C GLN A 289 4.68 -25.09 45.66
N ILE A 290 4.72 -25.84 44.55
CA ILE A 290 5.40 -27.16 44.49
C ILE A 290 6.88 -27.01 44.83
N GLU A 291 7.59 -26.06 44.23
CA GLU A 291 9.01 -25.78 44.50
C GLU A 291 9.24 -25.48 45.98
N CYS A 292 8.37 -24.68 46.60
CA CYS A 292 8.46 -24.36 48.02
C CYS A 292 8.33 -25.63 48.88
N TYR A 293 7.37 -26.50 48.58
CA TYR A 293 7.26 -27.78 49.27
C TYR A 293 8.43 -28.73 49.01
N LEU A 294 8.97 -28.78 47.78
CA LEU A 294 10.17 -29.56 47.49
C LEU A 294 11.36 -29.08 48.35
N LYS A 295 11.53 -27.77 48.53
CA LYS A 295 12.54 -27.20 49.44
C LYS A 295 12.32 -27.62 50.90
N VAL A 296 11.07 -27.68 51.36
CA VAL A 296 10.72 -28.19 52.71
C VAL A 296 11.15 -29.65 52.87
N LEU A 297 10.89 -30.49 51.85
CA LEU A 297 11.23 -31.92 51.88
C LEU A 297 12.75 -32.19 51.87
N ILE A 298 13.52 -31.28 51.27
CA ILE A 298 14.99 -31.37 51.21
C ILE A 298 15.64 -30.79 52.48
N ALA A 299 14.97 -29.89 53.20
CA ALA A 299 15.52 -29.22 54.37
C ALA A 299 15.64 -30.14 55.60
N PRO A 300 16.74 -30.08 56.38
CA PRO A 300 16.92 -30.93 57.55
C PRO A 300 16.11 -30.45 58.78
N GLY A 301 15.51 -31.40 59.51
CA GLY A 301 15.03 -31.22 60.88
C GLY A 301 14.02 -30.07 61.08
N ALA A 302 14.22 -29.25 62.12
CA ALA A 302 13.30 -28.18 62.51
C ALA A 302 13.12 -27.08 61.45
N ALA A 303 14.06 -26.92 60.50
CA ALA A 303 13.93 -25.97 59.40
C ALA A 303 12.74 -26.28 58.48
N SER A 304 12.36 -27.56 58.37
CA SER A 304 11.22 -28.01 57.56
C SER A 304 9.89 -27.43 58.06
N GLN A 305 9.66 -27.35 59.38
CA GLN A 305 8.39 -26.88 59.95
C GLN A 305 8.17 -25.38 59.77
N SER A 306 9.20 -24.57 59.97
CA SER A 306 9.12 -23.12 59.72
C SER A 306 8.96 -22.79 58.24
N MET A 307 9.68 -23.51 57.35
CA MET A 307 9.56 -23.33 55.91
C MET A 307 8.17 -23.73 55.39
N LEU A 308 7.60 -24.81 55.93
CA LEU A 308 6.28 -25.28 55.55
C LEU A 308 5.18 -24.24 55.81
N ALA A 309 5.20 -23.58 56.96
CA ALA A 309 4.27 -22.51 57.28
C ALA A 309 4.42 -21.30 56.32
N SER A 310 5.66 -21.02 55.89
CA SER A 310 5.91 -19.98 54.88
C SER A 310 5.35 -20.37 53.51
N CYS A 311 5.51 -21.62 53.08
CA CYS A 311 5.03 -22.10 51.79
C CYS A 311 3.49 -22.13 51.68
N GLN A 312 2.79 -22.30 52.80
CA GLN A 312 1.32 -22.29 52.82
C GLN A 312 0.71 -20.90 52.64
N ASN A 313 1.47 -19.84 52.93
CA ASN A 313 0.99 -18.46 52.92
C ASN A 313 1.68 -17.60 51.85
N SER A 314 2.53 -18.20 51.00
CA SER A 314 3.25 -17.47 49.97
C SER A 314 2.46 -17.43 48.66
N ASP A 315 2.18 -16.23 48.18
CA ASP A 315 1.72 -16.00 46.81
C ASP A 315 2.91 -15.70 45.90
N ALA A 316 2.96 -16.37 44.75
CA ALA A 316 3.97 -16.11 43.75
C ALA A 316 3.65 -14.79 43.02
N SER A 317 4.60 -13.85 42.99
CA SER A 317 4.47 -12.69 42.10
C SER A 317 4.50 -13.17 40.64
N THR A 318 3.50 -12.75 39.86
CA THR A 318 3.33 -13.15 38.45
C THR A 318 3.44 -11.96 37.50
N SER A 319 3.87 -10.79 37.98
CA SER A 319 3.96 -9.58 37.16
C SER A 319 4.96 -9.70 36.01
N ALA A 320 5.98 -10.56 36.15
CA ALA A 320 6.93 -10.85 35.07
C ALA A 320 6.30 -11.58 33.86
N LEU A 321 5.06 -12.08 34.00
CA LEU A 321 4.31 -12.75 32.93
C LEU A 321 3.20 -11.86 32.37
N ASP A 322 3.14 -10.58 32.77
CA ASP A 322 2.20 -9.60 32.21
C ASP A 322 2.52 -9.34 30.74
N VAL A 323 1.50 -9.38 29.88
CA VAL A 323 1.66 -9.01 28.47
C VAL A 323 1.72 -7.50 28.39
N GLN A 324 2.80 -6.98 27.80
CA GLN A 324 2.93 -5.57 27.51
C GLN A 324 2.01 -5.17 26.36
N GLU A 325 1.12 -4.21 26.63
CA GLU A 325 0.27 -3.59 25.62
C GLU A 325 0.95 -2.34 25.08
N PHE A 326 1.24 -2.34 23.78
CA PHE A 326 1.74 -1.16 23.10
C PHE A 326 0.58 -0.38 22.45
N PRO A 327 0.57 0.96 22.56
CA PRO A 327 -0.37 1.76 21.81
C PRO A 327 -0.09 1.61 20.31
N LEU A 328 -1.16 1.47 19.52
CA LEU A 328 -1.04 1.44 18.06
C LEU A 328 -0.59 2.82 17.55
N PRO A 329 0.40 2.89 16.64
CA PRO A 329 0.75 4.12 15.96
C PRO A 329 -0.47 4.74 15.26
N PRO A 330 -0.67 6.07 15.35
CA PRO A 330 -1.74 6.75 14.64
C PRO A 330 -1.55 6.64 13.13
N ALA A 331 -2.60 6.90 12.36
CA ALA A 331 -2.49 6.97 10.90
C ALA A 331 -1.57 8.11 10.48
N ASN A 332 -0.88 7.92 9.36
CA ASN A 332 -0.13 9.00 8.74
C ASN A 332 -1.06 9.90 7.91
N GLU A 333 -1.95 10.60 8.61
CA GLU A 333 -2.92 11.53 8.03
C GLU A 333 -2.24 12.66 7.25
N GLN A 334 -1.01 13.04 7.64
CA GLN A 334 -0.24 14.04 6.95
C GLN A 334 0.17 13.58 5.54
N LEU A 335 0.66 12.35 5.39
CA LEU A 335 0.95 11.80 4.07
C LEU A 335 -0.33 11.57 3.26
N LEU A 336 -1.41 11.08 3.87
CA LEU A 336 -2.68 10.89 3.16
C LEU A 336 -3.24 12.21 2.61
N SER A 337 -3.23 13.27 3.41
CA SER A 337 -3.64 14.60 2.96
C SER A 337 -2.68 15.21 1.93
N GLY A 338 -1.40 14.85 1.98
CA GLY A 338 -0.38 15.23 1.00
C GLY A 338 -0.56 14.65 -0.40
N LEU A 339 -1.33 13.56 -0.56
CA LEU A 339 -1.65 12.98 -1.88
C LEU A 339 -2.48 13.94 -2.76
N GLY A 340 -3.10 14.95 -2.15
CA GLY A 340 -3.99 15.91 -2.80
C GLY A 340 -5.45 15.52 -2.67
N GLN A 341 -6.34 16.45 -3.06
CA GLN A 341 -7.79 16.21 -3.06
C GLN A 341 -8.33 16.27 -4.48
N VAL A 342 -9.17 15.30 -4.82
CA VAL A 342 -9.97 15.34 -6.04
C VAL A 342 -11.08 16.37 -5.84
N GLN A 343 -10.80 17.64 -6.14
CA GLN A 343 -11.82 18.68 -6.07
C GLN A 343 -12.69 18.64 -7.34
N GLY A 344 -13.93 18.16 -7.19
CA GLY A 344 -15.15 18.65 -7.86
C GLY A 344 -15.25 18.68 -9.39
N GLY A 345 -14.19 18.36 -10.13
CA GLY A 345 -14.24 18.25 -11.58
C GLY A 345 -14.95 16.97 -11.96
N ASN A 346 -16.15 17.09 -12.54
CA ASN A 346 -16.95 15.98 -13.03
C ASN A 346 -16.37 15.44 -14.36
N LEU A 347 -15.05 15.23 -14.41
CA LEU A 347 -14.39 14.64 -15.56
C LEU A 347 -14.70 13.13 -15.56
N ASP A 348 -15.38 12.68 -16.61
CA ASP A 348 -15.66 11.26 -16.81
C ASP A 348 -14.38 10.57 -17.32
N CYS A 349 -13.63 10.01 -16.38
CA CYS A 349 -12.37 9.33 -16.71
C CYS A 349 -12.56 8.07 -17.56
N ASP A 350 -13.75 7.47 -17.57
CA ASP A 350 -14.04 6.33 -18.44
C ASP A 350 -14.22 6.83 -19.89
N ALA A 351 -14.89 7.97 -20.07
CA ALA A 351 -15.00 8.63 -21.37
C ALA A 351 -13.64 9.09 -21.91
N VAL A 352 -12.81 9.73 -21.08
CA VAL A 352 -11.45 10.16 -21.46
C VAL A 352 -10.59 8.96 -21.88
N ALA A 353 -10.65 7.85 -21.13
CA ALA A 353 -9.92 6.63 -21.49
C ALA A 353 -10.37 6.07 -22.86
N ALA A 354 -11.67 6.09 -23.14
CA ALA A 354 -12.22 5.66 -24.42
C ALA A 354 -11.74 6.56 -25.58
N GLU A 355 -11.71 7.88 -25.38
CA GLU A 355 -11.23 8.84 -26.37
C GLU A 355 -9.74 8.64 -26.66
N VAL A 356 -8.90 8.52 -25.63
CA VAL A 356 -7.46 8.25 -25.79
C VAL A 356 -7.23 6.94 -26.55
N ALA A 357 -7.99 5.89 -26.24
CA ALA A 357 -7.88 4.60 -26.94
C ALA A 357 -8.25 4.74 -28.42
N ALA A 358 -9.29 5.51 -28.75
CA ALA A 358 -9.69 5.79 -30.12
C ALA A 358 -8.60 6.57 -30.88
N GLN A 359 -8.00 7.59 -30.26
CA GLN A 359 -6.92 8.38 -30.85
C GLN A 359 -5.67 7.53 -31.13
N VAL A 360 -5.27 6.66 -30.20
CA VAL A 360 -4.14 5.74 -30.39
C VAL A 360 -4.39 4.76 -31.53
N SER A 361 -5.62 4.23 -31.63
CA SER A 361 -6.02 3.33 -32.72
C SER A 361 -5.97 4.04 -34.08
N ALA A 362 -6.48 5.26 -34.16
CA ALA A 362 -6.45 6.09 -35.38
C ALA A 362 -5.01 6.44 -35.80
N ALA A 363 -4.14 6.76 -34.85
CA ALA A 363 -2.73 7.05 -35.12
C ALA A 363 -1.98 5.81 -35.64
N ALA A 364 -2.28 4.62 -35.11
CA ALA A 364 -1.71 3.36 -35.60
C ALA A 364 -2.12 3.07 -37.06
N THR A 365 -3.41 3.24 -37.39
CA THR A 365 -3.91 3.04 -38.76
C THR A 365 -3.32 4.05 -39.74
N ALA A 366 -3.17 5.31 -39.34
CA ALA A 366 -2.51 6.33 -40.16
C ALA A 366 -1.03 6.01 -40.42
N ALA A 367 -0.31 5.51 -39.40
CA ALA A 367 1.10 5.12 -39.53
C ALA A 367 1.27 3.92 -40.48
N GLU A 368 0.38 2.93 -40.43
CA GLU A 368 0.36 1.80 -41.37
C GLU A 368 0.10 2.26 -42.80
N ALA A 369 -0.91 3.12 -43.03
CA ALA A 369 -1.21 3.66 -44.36
C ALA A 369 -0.06 4.50 -44.95
N ALA A 370 0.68 5.23 -44.10
CA ALA A 370 1.86 5.99 -44.53
C ALA A 370 3.02 5.05 -44.92
N ALA A 371 3.21 3.94 -44.20
CA ALA A 371 4.24 2.96 -44.51
C ALA A 371 3.97 2.23 -45.84
N GLU A 372 2.71 1.92 -46.15
CA GLU A 372 2.32 1.29 -47.42
C GLU A 372 2.54 2.20 -48.63
N ASN A 373 2.21 3.50 -48.51
CA ASN A 373 2.42 4.47 -49.59
C ASN A 373 3.90 4.88 -49.78
N GLY A 374 4.70 4.83 -48.72
CA GLY A 374 6.15 5.12 -48.80
C GLY A 374 6.98 4.05 -49.50
N GLY A 375 6.46 2.82 -49.62
CA GLY A 375 7.14 1.70 -50.29
C GLY A 375 7.11 1.72 -51.81
N MET A 376 6.29 2.58 -52.43
CA MET A 376 6.04 2.56 -53.89
C MET A 376 6.98 3.44 -54.74
N VAL A 377 7.99 4.10 -54.16
CA VAL A 377 8.88 5.05 -54.87
C VAL A 377 10.29 4.48 -55.13
N SER A 378 10.45 3.15 -55.23
CA SER A 378 11.74 2.52 -55.52
C SER A 378 11.70 1.50 -56.68
N GLY A 379 11.09 1.91 -57.78
CA GLY A 379 11.08 1.19 -59.07
C GLY A 379 11.69 2.00 -60.20
#